data_AF-A8SBM3-F1
#
_entry.id   AF-A8SBM3-F1
#
_cell.length_a   1.000
_cell.length_b   1.000
_cell.length_c   1.000
_cell.angle_alpha   90.00
_cell.angle_beta   90.00
_cell.angle_gamma   90.00
#
_symmetry.space_group_name_H-M   'P 1'
#
loop_
_entity.id
_entity.type
_entity.pdbx_description
1 polymer ?
#
loop_
_entity_poly.entity_id
_entity_poly.type
_entity_poly.pdbx_seq_one_letter_code
_entity_poly.pdbx_strand_id
1 'polypeptide(L)' 'MKINIRLTESEAELLKKKKEQTGKNTTEIFKSAIYFTGVDETFVDNLISNIGVLASNNDIEGIKEEVQRYVAYRTCQK' A
#
# COMPACT_ATOMS: atom_id res chain seq x y z
N MET A 1 15.21 -9.14 -4.94
CA MET A 1 15.29 -9.24 -3.46
C MET A 1 14.21 -10.22 -2.99
N LYS A 2 14.51 -11.14 -2.07
CA LYS A 2 13.52 -12.06 -1.47
C LYS A 2 13.44 -11.76 0.04
N ILE A 3 12.23 -11.67 0.58
CA ILE A 3 11.97 -11.42 2.00
C ILE A 3 11.20 -12.63 2.55
N ASN A 4 11.65 -13.18 3.68
CA ASN A 4 10.94 -14.24 4.39
C ASN A 4 10.11 -13.63 5.52
N ILE A 5 8.81 -13.93 5.56
CA ILE A 5 7.86 -13.40 6.54
C ILE A 5 7.33 -14.59 7.35
N ARG A 6 7.31 -14.45 8.68
CA ARG A 6 6.67 -15.43 9.57
C ARG A 6 5.24 -15.01 9.83
N LEU A 7 4.33 -15.97 9.82
CA LEU A 7 2.92 -15.78 10.12
C LEU A 7 2.56 -16.63 11.34
N THR A 8 1.70 -16.08 12.19
CA THR A 8 0.93 -16.86 13.16
C THR A 8 -0.07 -17.76 12.43
N GLU A 9 -0.61 -18.77 13.12
CA GLU A 9 -1.65 -19.64 12.57
C GLU A 9 -2.88 -18.84 12.11
N SER A 10 -3.31 -17.85 12.91
CA SER A 10 -4.43 -16.98 12.57
C SER A 10 -4.21 -16.16 11.29
N GLU A 11 -2.99 -15.66 11.07
CA GLU A 11 -2.64 -14.91 9.86
C GLU A 11 -2.55 -15.84 8.64
N ALA A 12 -2.09 -17.08 8.82
CA ALA A 12 -2.06 -18.07 7.76
C ALA A 12 -3.47 -18.49 7.31
N GLU A 13 -4.41 -18.65 8.26
CA GLU A 13 -5.82 -18.89 7.95
C GLU A 13 -6.45 -17.73 7.19
N LEU A 14 -6.18 -16.49 7.63
CA LEU A 14 -6.61 -15.27 6.95
C LEU A 14 -6.09 -15.19 5.51
N LEU A 15 -4.80 -15.50 5.31
CA LEU A 15 -4.18 -15.55 3.99
C LEU A 15 -4.85 -16.61 3.12
N LYS A 16 -5.10 -17.80 3.65
CA LYS A 16 -5.78 -18.88 2.93
C LYS A 16 -7.18 -18.45 2.47
N LYS A 17 -7.97 -17.87 3.38
CA LYS A 17 -9.31 -17.34 3.06
C LYS A 17 -9.26 -16.27 1.97
N LYS A 18 -8.29 -15.34 2.01
CA LYS A 18 -8.12 -14.33 0.96
C LYS A 18 -7.73 -14.93 -0.39
N LYS A 19 -6.90 -15.98 -0.41
CA LYS A 19 -6.57 -16.70 -1.66
C LYS A 19 -7.81 -17.31 -2.29
N GLU A 20 -8.64 -17.97 -1.48
CA GLU A 20 -9.90 -18.57 -1.94
C GLU A 20 -10.91 -17.52 -2.44
N GLN A 21 -11.01 -16.38 -1.74
CA GLN A 21 -11.93 -15.29 -2.12
C GLN A 21 -11.52 -14.54 -3.39
N THR A 22 -10.22 -14.35 -3.62
CA THR A 22 -9.72 -13.47 -4.69
C THR A 22 -9.13 -14.22 -5.88
N GLY A 23 -8.81 -15.51 -5.73
CA GLY A 23 -8.08 -16.31 -6.71
C GLY A 23 -6.60 -15.90 -6.87
N LYS A 24 -6.12 -14.92 -6.11
CA LYS A 24 -4.76 -14.36 -6.23
C LYS A 24 -3.73 -15.18 -5.48
N ASN A 25 -2.47 -15.11 -5.92
CA ASN A 25 -1.37 -15.75 -5.22
C ASN A 25 -0.92 -14.95 -3.98
N THR A 26 -0.12 -15.59 -3.13
CA THR A 26 0.36 -15.00 -1.87
C THR A 26 1.08 -13.66 -2.09
N THR A 27 1.94 -13.56 -3.11
CA THR A 27 2.68 -12.33 -3.41
C THR A 27 1.75 -11.20 -3.84
N GLU A 28 0.76 -11.46 -4.68
CA GLU A 28 -0.23 -10.45 -5.09
C GLU A 28 -1.11 -9.99 -3.91
N ILE A 29 -1.45 -10.92 -3.00
CA ILE A 29 -2.19 -10.59 -1.78
C ILE A 29 -1.35 -9.72 -0.86
N PHE A 30 -0.07 -10.07 -0.63
CA PHE A 30 0.81 -9.25 0.19
C PHE A 30 1.14 -7.91 -0.46
N LYS A 31 1.35 -7.88 -1.79
CA LYS A 31 1.49 -6.62 -2.54
C LYS A 31 0.25 -5.76 -2.34
N SER A 32 -0.95 -6.24 -2.66
CA SER A 32 -2.18 -5.46 -2.45
C SER A 32 -2.51 -5.17 -0.97
N ALA A 33 -1.95 -5.89 -0.01
CA ALA A 33 -2.09 -5.56 1.41
C ALA A 33 -1.10 -4.46 1.84
N ILE A 34 0.10 -4.44 1.25
CA ILE A 34 1.14 -3.43 1.48
C ILE A 34 0.81 -2.15 0.69
N TYR A 35 0.54 -2.31 -0.60
CA TYR A 35 -0.05 -1.32 -1.49
C TYR A 35 -1.54 -1.23 -1.18
N PHE A 36 -1.92 -0.34 -0.25
CA PHE A 36 -3.29 -0.01 0.13
C PHE A 36 -4.33 -0.46 -0.91
N THR A 37 -5.07 -1.55 -0.62
CA THR A 37 -6.02 -2.15 -1.56
C THR A 37 -6.89 -1.11 -2.27
N GLY A 38 -7.01 -1.22 -3.60
CA GLY A 38 -7.85 -0.34 -4.43
C GLY A 38 -7.21 0.98 -4.85
N VAL A 39 -5.88 1.07 -4.83
CA VAL A 39 -5.11 2.22 -5.32
C VAL A 39 -4.18 1.75 -6.43
N ASP A 40 -4.04 2.56 -7.47
CA ASP A 40 -3.08 2.32 -8.54
C ASP A 40 -1.64 2.25 -7.98
N GLU A 41 -0.90 1.20 -8.32
CA GLU A 41 0.45 0.96 -7.79
C GLU A 41 1.41 2.10 -8.19
N THR A 42 1.26 2.67 -9.39
CA THR A 42 2.08 3.81 -9.85
C THR A 42 1.78 5.08 -9.05
N PHE A 43 0.51 5.30 -8.70
CA PHE A 43 0.13 6.41 -7.84
C PHE A 43 0.75 6.29 -6.43
N VAL A 44 0.77 5.10 -5.85
CA VAL A 44 1.40 4.86 -4.53
C VAL A 44 2.91 5.05 -4.60
N ASP A 45 3.58 4.52 -5.62
CA ASP A 45 5.02 4.67 -5.79
C ASP A 45 5.41 6.16 -5.95
N ASN A 46 4.64 6.93 -6.73
CA ASN A 46 4.84 8.37 -6.88
C ASN A 46 4.61 9.14 -5.57
N LEU A 47 3.55 8.79 -4.82
CA LEU A 47 3.26 9.39 -3.52
C LEU A 47 4.43 9.18 -2.54
N ILE A 48 4.95 7.94 -2.44
CA ILE A 48 6.07 7.61 -1.56
C ILE A 48 7.34 8.35 -2.01
N SER A 49 7.61 8.38 -3.31
CA SER A 49 8.78 9.09 -3.86
C SER A 49 8.75 10.59 -3.54
N ASN A 50 7.61 11.24 -3.78
CA ASN A 50 7.44 12.67 -3.49
C ASN A 50 7.57 12.98 -2.01
N ILE A 51 6.93 12.21 -1.13
CA ILE A 51 7.07 12.36 0.32
C ILE A 51 8.53 12.20 0.76
N GLY A 52 9.26 11.23 0.20
CA GLY A 52 10.68 11.03 0.52
C GLY A 52 11.56 12.23 0.15
N VAL A 53 11.32 12.84 -1.02
CA VAL A 53 12.03 14.06 -1.44
C VAL A 53 11.70 15.23 -0.52
N LEU A 54 10.41 15.47 -0.25
CA LEU A 54 9.95 16.57 0.60
C LEU A 54 10.44 16.43 2.04
N ALA A 55 10.43 15.21 2.59
CA ALA A 55 10.99 14.92 3.90
C ALA A 55 12.50 15.20 3.97
N SER A 56 13.23 14.84 2.90
CA SER A 56 14.67 15.14 2.80
C SER A 56 14.95 16.66 2.79
N ASN A 57 13.98 17.45 2.31
CA ASN A 57 14.03 18.90 2.30
C ASN A 57 13.41 19.55 3.56
N ASN A 58 12.96 18.76 4.55
CA ASN A 58 12.16 19.21 5.69
C ASN A 58 10.90 20.04 5.32
N ASP A 59 10.34 19.78 4.14
CA ASP A 59 9.14 20.47 3.64
C ASP A 59 7.87 19.79 4.16
N ILE A 60 7.47 20.20 5.36
CA ILE A 60 6.28 19.67 6.04
C ILE A 60 4.98 20.07 5.33
N GLU A 61 4.92 21.25 4.71
CA GLU A 61 3.72 21.70 4.00
C GLU A 61 3.52 20.89 2.72
N GLY A 62 4.58 20.66 1.93
CA GLY A 62 4.51 19.78 0.77
C GLY A 62 4.07 18.37 1.12
N ILE A 63 4.55 17.81 2.25
CA ILE A 63 4.10 16.48 2.72
C ILE A 63 2.59 16.49 3.02
N LYS A 64 2.08 17.54 3.68
CA LYS A 64 0.64 17.66 3.95
C LYS A 64 -0.17 17.70 2.65
N GLU A 65 0.28 18.43 1.65
CA GLU A 65 -0.38 18.52 0.34
C GLU A 65 -0.43 17.16 -0.38
N GLU A 66 0.67 16.41 -0.39
CA GLU A 66 0.72 15.07 -0.99
C GLU A 66 -0.21 14.09 -0.27
N VAL A 67 -0.26 14.13 1.07
CA VAL A 67 -1.19 13.32 1.87
C VAL A 67 -2.64 13.69 1.58
N GLN A 68 -2.97 14.99 1.47
CA GLN A 68 -4.31 15.45 1.10
C GLN A 68 -4.71 14.96 -0.30
N ARG A 69 -3.78 14.96 -1.27
CA ARG A 69 -4.02 14.44 -2.62
C ARG A 69 -4.34 12.95 -2.60
N TYR A 70 -3.63 12.17 -1.79
CA TYR A 70 -3.95 10.75 -1.56
C TYR A 70 -5.35 10.57 -0.95
N VAL A 71 -5.69 11.34 0.07
CA VAL A 71 -7.02 11.29 0.70
C VAL A 71 -8.12 11.64 -0.32
N ALA A 72 -7.95 12.69 -1.12
CA ALA A 72 -8.88 13.06 -2.16
C ALA A 72 -9.07 11.92 -3.18
N TYR A 73 -7.98 11.34 -3.69
CA TYR A 73 -8.02 10.18 -4.59
C TYR A 73 -8.84 9.02 -3.99
N ARG A 74 -8.61 8.68 -2.73
CA ARG A 74 -9.33 7.59 -2.02
C ARG A 74 -10.82 7.88 -1.82
N THR A 75 -11.18 9.16 -1.73
CA THR A 75 -12.57 9.58 -1.47
C THR A 75 -13.36 9.68 -2.78
N CYS A 76 -12.70 10.01 -3.89
CA CYS A 76 -13.29 10.08 -5.23
C CYS A 76 -13.46 8.71 -5.92
N GLN A 77 -12.76 7.66 -5.48
CA GLN A 77 -12.90 6.29 -6.01
C GLN A 77 -13.94 5.42 -5.27
N LYS A 78 -14.75 6.01 -4.37
CA LYS A 78 -15.84 5.31 -3.67
C LYS A 78 -17.19 5.52 -4.34
#